data_AF-A0A1E5NXK4-F1
#
_entry.id   AF-A0A1E5NXK4-F1
#
_cell.length_a   1.000
_cell.length_b   1.000
_cell.length_c   1.000
_cell.angle_alpha   90.00
_cell.angle_beta   90.00
_cell.angle_gamma   90.00
#
_symmetry.space_group_name_H-M   'P 1'
#
loop_
_entity.id
_entity.type
_entity.pdbx_description
1 polymer ?
#
loop_
_entity_poly.entity_id
_entity_poly.type
_entity_poly.pdbx_seq_one_letter_code
_entity_poly.pdbx_strand_id
1 'polypeptide(L)'
;MWEPADEAWEKNLGAATAYFETYGTLAAPVTAAMMERPVGQFLANARKKNGLGKDRRRADRRAALLAAIDLDWNPDWPIDWHRAYATLAQLAAPGGALAHVEPGTVVHGIDLGRWLATQRRDWHLLQDGQRERLAALGVGPAEKPAVPAQARRAAGRASGRASGGAFERGIAALAQYKAREGKAVVPRGHVEELPDGTSVRLGVWLSNNRSRRAGLSQGQREQLAGLGLDWAV
;
A
#
# COMPACT_ATOMS: atom_id res chain seq x y z
N MET A 1 41.37 -8.81 24.75
CA MET A 1 41.59 -7.70 23.81
C MET A 1 40.24 -7.43 23.15
N TRP A 2 39.65 -6.27 23.41
CA TRP A 2 38.35 -5.88 22.88
C TRP A 2 38.57 -5.20 21.53
N GLU A 3 37.89 -5.65 20.48
CA GLU A 3 38.06 -5.13 19.13
C GLU A 3 37.09 -3.95 18.88
N PRO A 4 37.50 -2.86 18.19
CA PRO A 4 36.61 -1.75 17.84
C PRO A 4 35.34 -2.17 17.09
N ALA A 5 35.40 -3.27 16.34
CA ALA A 5 34.26 -3.86 15.63
C ALA A 5 33.21 -4.49 16.55
N ASP A 6 33.59 -4.89 17.78
CA ASP A 6 32.66 -5.39 18.78
C ASP A 6 32.00 -4.22 19.53
N GLU A 7 32.74 -3.13 19.79
CA GLU A 7 32.16 -1.90 20.34
C GLU A 7 31.09 -1.29 19.43
N ALA A 8 31.39 -1.18 18.12
CA ALA A 8 30.45 -0.63 17.15
C ALA A 8 29.20 -1.51 17.00
N TRP A 9 29.36 -2.83 17.13
CA TRP A 9 28.26 -3.79 17.12
C TRP A 9 27.36 -3.60 18.35
N GLU A 10 27.92 -3.51 19.54
CA GLU A 10 27.14 -3.34 20.77
C GLU A 10 26.38 -2.02 20.79
N LYS A 11 27.00 -0.92 20.33
CA LYS A 11 26.30 0.36 20.16
C LYS A 11 25.11 0.26 19.20
N ASN A 12 25.26 -0.47 18.09
CA ASN A 12 24.16 -0.69 17.15
C ASN A 12 23.08 -1.62 17.72
N LEU A 13 23.46 -2.60 18.53
CA LEU A 13 22.52 -3.48 19.23
C LEU A 13 21.70 -2.68 20.24
N GLY A 14 22.32 -1.80 21.03
CA GLY A 14 21.62 -0.89 21.94
C GLY A 14 20.64 0.03 21.20
N ALA A 15 21.06 0.60 20.06
CA ALA A 15 20.16 1.39 19.21
C ALA A 15 19.00 0.56 18.62
N ALA A 16 19.23 -0.71 18.30
CA ALA A 16 18.17 -1.62 17.86
C ALA A 16 17.18 -1.93 18.98
N THR A 17 17.66 -2.18 20.20
CA THR A 17 16.79 -2.36 21.38
C THR A 17 15.92 -1.13 21.62
N ALA A 18 16.51 0.07 21.66
CA ALA A 18 15.74 1.31 21.85
C ALA A 18 14.73 1.56 20.72
N TYR A 19 15.08 1.19 19.48
CA TYR A 19 14.15 1.25 18.36
C TYR A 19 12.98 0.28 18.55
N PHE A 20 13.25 -0.96 18.97
CA PHE A 20 12.21 -1.95 19.23
C PHE A 20 11.28 -1.53 20.37
N GLU A 21 11.81 -0.99 21.46
CA GLU A 21 11.00 -0.45 22.57
C GLU A 21 10.05 0.67 22.13
N THR A 22 10.47 1.48 21.15
CA THR A 22 9.67 2.59 20.63
C THR A 22 8.63 2.16 19.59
N TYR A 23 8.99 1.24 18.70
CA TYR A 23 8.21 0.93 17.50
C TYR A 23 7.70 -0.52 17.46
N GLY A 24 7.98 -1.34 18.46
CA GLY A 24 7.54 -2.74 18.57
C GLY A 24 8.07 -3.68 17.48
N THR A 25 9.04 -3.26 16.67
CA THR A 25 9.64 -4.09 15.61
C THR A 25 11.02 -3.60 15.20
N LEU A 26 11.88 -4.50 14.75
CA LEU A 26 13.14 -4.21 14.05
C LEU A 26 12.95 -4.07 12.52
N ALA A 27 11.72 -4.03 12.00
CA ALA A 27 11.43 -3.74 10.59
C ALA A 27 11.65 -2.27 10.18
N ALA A 28 12.73 -1.66 10.68
CA ALA A 28 13.05 -0.25 10.49
C ALA A 28 13.23 0.13 9.00
N PRO A 29 12.75 1.31 8.55
CA PRO A 29 13.12 1.83 7.24
C PRO A 29 14.63 2.13 7.21
N VAL A 30 15.27 2.03 6.05
CA VAL A 30 16.73 2.20 5.91
C VAL A 30 17.23 3.55 6.44
N THR A 31 16.39 4.60 6.37
CA THR A 31 16.68 5.95 6.85
C THR A 31 16.51 6.12 8.36
N ALA A 32 16.03 5.11 9.09
CA ALA A 32 15.85 5.21 10.54
C ALA A 32 17.18 5.37 11.27
N ALA A 33 17.19 6.29 12.23
CA ALA A 33 18.26 6.49 13.18
C ALA A 33 17.73 6.44 14.61
N MET A 34 18.53 5.92 15.55
CA MET A 34 18.24 5.84 16.98
C MET A 34 19.55 5.91 17.75
N MET A 35 19.60 6.65 18.86
CA MET A 35 20.82 6.86 19.66
C MET A 35 22.04 7.30 18.82
N GLU A 36 21.84 8.22 17.87
CA GLU A 36 22.86 8.69 16.91
C GLU A 36 23.45 7.59 16.00
N ARG A 37 22.79 6.42 15.91
CA ARG A 37 23.18 5.31 15.02
C ARG A 37 22.19 5.13 13.89
N PRO A 38 22.64 4.82 12.66
CA PRO A 38 21.77 4.53 11.53
C PRO A 38 21.18 3.11 11.62
N VAL A 39 20.26 2.89 12.56
CA VAL A 39 19.69 1.57 12.88
C VAL A 39 19.05 0.89 11.67
N GLY A 40 18.39 1.65 10.80
CA GLY A 40 17.78 1.12 9.57
C GLY A 40 18.82 0.52 8.62
N GLN A 41 19.91 1.26 8.37
CA GLN A 41 21.00 0.80 7.51
C GLN A 41 21.77 -0.38 8.14
N PHE A 42 21.94 -0.36 9.46
CA PHE A 42 22.55 -1.47 10.21
C PHE A 42 21.75 -2.76 10.04
N LEU A 43 20.44 -2.74 10.29
CA LEU A 43 19.57 -3.90 10.16
C LEU A 43 19.47 -4.37 8.70
N ALA A 44 19.38 -3.45 7.73
CA ALA A 44 19.41 -3.80 6.31
C ALA A 44 20.73 -4.50 5.90
N ASN A 45 21.85 -4.13 6.50
CA ASN A 45 23.12 -4.81 6.27
C ASN A 45 23.20 -6.15 7.00
N ALA A 46 22.70 -6.24 8.23
CA ALA A 46 22.67 -7.46 9.02
C ALA A 46 21.92 -8.61 8.31
N ARG A 47 20.86 -8.30 7.56
CA ARG A 47 20.06 -9.27 6.80
C ARG A 47 20.73 -9.78 5.51
N LYS A 48 21.80 -9.12 5.04
CA LYS A 48 22.52 -9.55 3.83
C LYS A 48 23.38 -10.77 4.12
N LYS A 49 23.75 -11.51 3.05
CA LYS A 49 24.73 -12.60 3.14
C LYS A 49 26.02 -12.10 3.80
N ASN A 50 26.46 -12.79 4.87
CA ASN A 50 27.60 -12.42 5.72
C ASN A 50 27.49 -11.04 6.41
N GLY A 51 26.30 -10.47 6.49
CA GLY A 51 26.03 -9.16 7.10
C GLY A 51 26.36 -9.08 8.59
N LEU A 52 26.31 -10.22 9.28
CA LEU A 52 26.68 -10.36 10.69
C LEU A 52 28.16 -10.73 10.90
N GLY A 53 28.92 -10.89 9.82
CA GLY A 53 30.32 -11.32 9.82
C GLY A 53 30.55 -12.59 9.01
N LYS A 54 31.81 -12.85 8.66
CA LYS A 54 32.24 -14.07 7.93
C LYS A 54 32.48 -15.26 8.86
N ASP A 55 32.84 -14.99 10.11
CA ASP A 55 32.99 -16.04 11.13
C ASP A 55 31.62 -16.56 11.55
N ARG A 56 31.38 -17.86 11.35
CA ARG A 56 30.07 -18.47 11.55
C ARG A 56 29.61 -18.40 13.00
N ARG A 57 30.50 -18.69 13.96
CA ARG A 57 30.16 -18.68 15.40
C ARG A 57 29.78 -17.27 15.85
N ARG A 58 30.51 -16.25 15.38
CA ARG A 58 30.19 -14.85 15.67
C ARG A 58 28.87 -14.43 15.01
N ALA A 59 28.65 -14.80 13.75
CA ALA A 59 27.41 -14.49 13.05
C ALA A 59 26.19 -15.12 13.74
N ASP A 60 26.27 -16.39 14.13
CA ASP A 60 25.20 -17.10 14.83
C ASP A 60 24.87 -16.44 16.18
N ARG A 61 25.90 -16.05 16.97
CA ARG A 61 25.67 -15.30 18.22
C ARG A 61 25.00 -13.95 17.98
N ARG A 62 25.43 -13.21 16.95
CA ARG A 62 24.86 -11.90 16.60
C ARG A 62 23.41 -12.01 16.10
N ALA A 63 23.09 -13.06 15.36
CA ALA A 63 21.73 -13.37 14.93
C ALA A 63 20.84 -13.68 16.13
N ALA A 64 21.33 -14.47 17.09
CA ALA A 64 20.61 -14.78 18.31
C ALA A 64 20.32 -13.54 19.18
N LEU A 65 21.27 -12.59 19.26
CA LEU A 65 21.07 -11.32 19.97
C LEU A 65 19.97 -10.46 19.33
N LEU A 66 19.91 -10.39 17.99
CA LEU A 66 18.83 -9.68 17.29
C LEU A 66 17.49 -10.39 17.46
N ALA A 67 17.47 -11.73 17.38
CA ALA A 67 16.28 -12.54 17.58
C ALA A 67 15.72 -12.46 19.01
N ALA A 68 16.57 -12.22 20.01
CA ALA A 68 16.15 -11.98 21.38
C ALA A 68 15.40 -10.64 21.55
N ILE A 69 15.63 -9.67 20.65
CA ILE A 69 14.91 -8.40 20.63
C ILE A 69 13.60 -8.55 19.83
N ASP A 70 13.69 -9.08 18.61
CA ASP A 70 12.55 -9.27 17.72
C ASP A 70 12.73 -10.61 16.99
N LEU A 71 11.83 -11.57 17.22
CA LEU A 71 11.86 -12.86 16.53
C LEU A 71 11.74 -12.71 15.01
N ASP A 72 11.03 -11.67 14.55
CA ASP A 72 10.84 -11.34 13.14
C ASP A 72 11.89 -10.34 12.63
N TRP A 73 13.05 -10.19 13.28
CA TRP A 73 14.08 -9.24 12.84
C TRP A 73 14.58 -9.49 11.41
N ASN A 74 14.56 -10.74 10.94
CA ASN A 74 14.92 -11.13 9.57
C ASN A 74 13.82 -12.02 8.96
N PRO A 75 12.69 -11.44 8.56
CA PRO A 75 11.53 -12.19 8.10
C PRO A 75 11.67 -12.63 6.64
N ASP A 76 10.90 -13.66 6.28
CA ASP A 76 10.82 -14.17 4.91
C ASP A 76 9.99 -13.29 3.97
N TRP A 77 9.16 -12.40 4.53
CA TRP A 77 8.33 -11.46 3.78
C TRP A 77 8.95 -10.05 3.73
N PRO A 78 8.45 -9.17 2.84
CA PRO A 78 8.96 -7.82 2.73
C PRO A 78 8.97 -7.06 4.07
N ILE A 79 10.10 -6.38 4.37
CA ILE A 79 10.31 -5.63 5.62
C ILE A 79 9.25 -4.54 5.80
N ASP A 80 8.82 -3.88 4.72
CA ASP A 80 7.77 -2.88 4.76
C ASP A 80 6.40 -3.47 5.12
N TRP A 81 6.10 -4.70 4.72
CA TRP A 81 4.92 -5.44 5.17
C TRP A 81 4.97 -5.73 6.67
N HIS A 82 6.11 -6.25 7.18
CA HIS A 82 6.30 -6.50 8.61
C HIS A 82 6.18 -5.22 9.43
N ARG A 83 6.77 -4.12 8.94
CA ARG A 83 6.67 -2.82 9.59
C ARG A 83 5.22 -2.35 9.67
N ALA A 84 4.49 -2.37 8.55
CA ALA A 84 3.09 -1.96 8.54
C ALA A 84 2.22 -2.84 9.45
N TYR A 85 2.45 -4.15 9.45
CA TYR A 85 1.78 -5.10 10.34
C TYR A 85 2.07 -4.78 11.83
N ALA A 86 3.33 -4.58 12.21
CA ALA A 86 3.70 -4.27 13.58
C ALA A 86 3.08 -2.94 14.05
N THR A 87 3.06 -1.92 13.19
CA THR A 87 2.37 -0.66 13.49
C THR A 87 0.87 -0.87 13.63
N LEU A 88 0.26 -1.72 12.79
CA LEU A 88 -1.15 -2.06 12.90
C LEU A 88 -1.46 -2.81 14.21
N ALA A 89 -0.62 -3.77 14.58
CA ALA A 89 -0.77 -4.56 15.79
C ALA A 89 -0.70 -3.71 17.06
N GLN A 90 0.13 -2.66 17.07
CA GLN A 90 0.19 -1.69 18.18
C GLN A 90 -1.09 -0.85 18.34
N LEU A 91 -1.88 -0.69 17.28
CA LEU A 91 -3.19 -0.04 17.35
C LEU A 91 -4.30 -0.96 17.84
N ALA A 92 -4.06 -2.28 17.89
CA ALA A 92 -5.02 -3.23 18.43
C ALA A 92 -5.04 -3.12 19.97
N ALA A 93 -6.23 -3.24 20.56
CA ALA A 93 -6.36 -3.27 22.01
C ALA A 93 -5.63 -4.50 22.59
N PRO A 94 -5.10 -4.45 23.82
CA PRO A 94 -4.52 -5.62 24.47
C PRO A 94 -5.53 -6.79 24.50
N GLY A 95 -5.20 -7.89 23.83
CA GLY A 95 -6.08 -9.07 23.71
C GLY A 95 -7.31 -8.89 22.83
N GLY A 96 -7.38 -7.81 22.03
CA GLY A 96 -8.57 -7.42 21.27
C GLY A 96 -8.36 -7.33 19.76
N ALA A 97 -9.48 -7.28 19.06
CA ALA A 97 -9.51 -6.98 17.63
C ALA A 97 -9.08 -5.53 17.35
N LEU A 98 -8.55 -5.29 16.17
CA LEU A 98 -8.21 -3.96 15.67
C LEU A 98 -9.46 -3.06 15.67
N ALA A 99 -9.37 -1.88 16.28
CA ALA A 99 -10.37 -0.84 16.14
C ALA A 99 -10.46 -0.38 14.67
N HIS A 100 -11.58 0.23 14.27
CA HIS A 100 -11.71 0.71 12.89
C HIS A 100 -10.57 1.68 12.53
N VAL A 101 -9.82 1.35 11.47
CA VAL A 101 -8.77 2.22 10.92
C VAL A 101 -9.37 2.98 9.74
N GLU A 102 -9.52 4.29 9.92
CA GLU A 102 -10.06 5.17 8.88
C GLU A 102 -9.15 5.20 7.64
N PRO A 103 -9.72 5.32 6.43
CA PRO A 103 -8.93 5.58 5.23
C PRO A 103 -8.05 6.83 5.39
N GLY A 104 -6.75 6.70 5.12
CA GLY A 104 -5.78 7.79 5.25
C GLY A 104 -5.17 7.94 6.64
N THR A 105 -5.48 7.06 7.60
CA THR A 105 -4.74 7.00 8.88
C THR A 105 -3.25 6.73 8.61
N VAL A 106 -2.40 7.71 8.96
CA VAL A 106 -0.94 7.62 8.84
C VAL A 106 -0.30 7.50 10.22
N VAL A 107 0.46 6.43 10.45
CA VAL A 107 1.20 6.20 11.70
C VAL A 107 2.65 5.92 11.38
N HIS A 108 3.57 6.65 12.00
CA HIS A 108 5.02 6.60 11.73
C HIS A 108 5.36 6.72 10.22
N GLY A 109 4.62 7.54 9.49
CA GLY A 109 4.80 7.75 8.04
C GLY A 109 4.24 6.65 7.15
N ILE A 110 3.51 5.67 7.70
CA ILE A 110 2.87 4.58 6.96
C ILE A 110 1.37 4.87 6.86
N ASP A 111 0.85 4.97 5.64
CA ASP A 111 -0.61 5.05 5.37
C ASP A 111 -1.23 3.67 5.60
N LEU A 112 -1.60 3.40 6.85
CA LEU A 112 -2.17 2.14 7.29
C LEU A 112 -3.57 1.92 6.71
N GLY A 113 -4.36 2.99 6.54
CA GLY A 113 -5.69 2.87 5.93
C GLY A 113 -5.59 2.32 4.49
N ARG A 114 -4.69 2.88 3.68
CA ARG A 114 -4.43 2.39 2.31
C ARG A 114 -3.79 1.02 2.28
N TRP A 115 -2.82 0.76 3.16
CA TRP A 115 -2.16 -0.54 3.25
C TRP A 115 -3.16 -1.64 3.62
N LEU A 116 -4.01 -1.42 4.63
CA LEU A 116 -5.04 -2.34 5.09
C LEU A 116 -6.09 -2.58 3.99
N ALA A 117 -6.57 -1.54 3.31
CA ALA A 117 -7.49 -1.69 2.18
C ALA A 117 -6.89 -2.56 1.06
N THR A 118 -5.58 -2.45 0.83
CA THR A 118 -4.86 -3.31 -0.13
C THR A 118 -4.83 -4.76 0.34
N GLN A 119 -4.50 -5.02 1.62
CA GLN A 119 -4.50 -6.39 2.16
C GLN A 119 -5.88 -7.05 2.05
N ARG A 120 -6.95 -6.30 2.37
CA ARG A 120 -8.33 -6.79 2.29
C ARG A 120 -8.77 -7.08 0.85
N ARG A 121 -8.41 -6.22 -0.10
CA ARG A 121 -8.74 -6.39 -1.53
C ARG A 121 -8.02 -7.60 -2.12
N ASP A 122 -6.73 -7.72 -1.84
CA ASP A 122 -5.85 -8.72 -2.44
C ASP A 122 -5.65 -9.93 -1.51
N TRP A 123 -6.62 -10.20 -0.64
CA TRP A 123 -6.54 -11.24 0.41
C TRP A 123 -6.15 -12.63 -0.11
N HIS A 124 -6.57 -12.95 -1.33
CA HIS A 124 -6.28 -14.21 -2.01
C HIS A 124 -4.82 -14.32 -2.49
N LEU A 125 -4.10 -13.19 -2.63
CA LEU A 125 -2.69 -13.14 -3.00
C LEU A 125 -1.75 -13.21 -1.78
N LEU A 126 -2.30 -13.04 -0.57
CA LEU A 126 -1.53 -13.18 0.66
C LEU A 126 -1.06 -14.62 0.86
N GLN A 127 0.06 -14.81 1.53
CA GLN A 127 0.46 -16.14 2.01
C GLN A 127 -0.36 -16.54 3.25
N ASP A 128 -0.39 -17.83 3.58
CA ASP A 128 -1.15 -18.35 4.73
C ASP A 128 -0.78 -17.63 6.03
N GLY A 129 0.51 -17.53 6.34
CA GLY A 129 0.95 -16.83 7.54
C GLY A 129 0.59 -15.34 7.57
N GLN A 130 0.50 -14.67 6.40
CA GLN A 130 0.07 -13.26 6.34
C GLN A 130 -1.42 -13.14 6.67
N ARG A 131 -2.25 -14.07 6.17
CA ARG A 131 -3.67 -14.15 6.51
C ARG A 131 -3.88 -14.44 7.98
N GLU A 132 -3.16 -15.41 8.54
CA GLU A 132 -3.25 -15.78 9.95
C GLU A 132 -2.94 -14.61 10.87
N ARG A 133 -1.84 -13.90 10.60
CA ARG A 133 -1.44 -12.71 11.36
C ARG A 133 -2.48 -11.59 11.28
N LEU A 134 -3.01 -11.30 10.09
CA LEU A 134 -4.06 -10.30 9.91
C LEU A 134 -5.38 -10.73 10.59
N ALA A 135 -5.75 -12.01 10.48
CA ALA A 135 -6.95 -12.56 11.11
C ALA A 135 -6.87 -12.52 12.64
N ALA A 136 -5.67 -12.72 13.23
CA ALA A 136 -5.45 -12.56 14.65
C ALA A 136 -5.72 -11.13 15.14
N LEU A 137 -5.60 -10.13 14.26
CA LEU A 137 -6.00 -8.74 14.52
C LEU A 137 -7.47 -8.45 14.17
N GLY A 138 -8.26 -9.46 13.79
CA GLY A 138 -9.65 -9.27 13.34
C GLY A 138 -9.78 -8.70 11.92
N VAL A 139 -8.70 -8.70 11.12
CA VAL A 139 -8.74 -8.29 9.72
C VAL A 139 -9.12 -9.49 8.85
N GLY A 140 -10.22 -9.36 8.12
CA GLY A 140 -10.65 -10.33 7.10
C GLY A 140 -10.54 -9.80 5.67
N PRO A 141 -10.88 -10.61 4.66
CA PRO A 141 -11.01 -10.16 3.28
C PRO A 141 -12.00 -9.00 3.19
N ALA A 142 -11.89 -8.20 2.13
CA ALA A 142 -12.89 -7.16 1.86
C ALA A 142 -14.26 -7.82 1.73
N GLU A 143 -15.18 -7.48 2.65
CA GLU A 143 -16.58 -7.86 2.50
C GLU A 143 -17.07 -7.30 1.18
N LYS A 144 -17.57 -8.17 0.29
CA LYS A 144 -18.39 -7.71 -0.82
C LYS A 144 -19.55 -6.96 -0.17
N PRO A 145 -19.83 -5.70 -0.52
CA PRO A 145 -20.99 -5.00 0.01
C PRO A 145 -22.19 -5.91 -0.16
N ALA A 146 -22.81 -6.33 0.95
CA ALA A 146 -24.04 -7.07 0.92
C ALA A 146 -25.11 -6.10 0.41
N VAL A 147 -25.23 -6.00 -0.91
CA VAL A 147 -26.30 -5.24 -1.53
C VAL A 147 -27.59 -5.95 -1.11
N PRO A 148 -28.52 -5.27 -0.40
CA PRO A 148 -29.78 -5.88 0.03
C PRO A 148 -30.45 -6.56 -1.16
N ALA A 149 -31.09 -7.71 -0.97
CA ALA A 149 -31.72 -8.46 -2.06
C ALA A 149 -32.74 -7.64 -2.87
N GLN A 150 -33.30 -6.57 -2.28
CA GLN A 150 -34.12 -5.57 -2.97
C GLN A 150 -33.34 -4.75 -4.03
N ALA A 151 -32.06 -4.47 -3.82
CA ALA A 151 -31.20 -3.83 -4.82
C ALA A 151 -30.77 -4.81 -5.94
N ARG A 152 -30.73 -6.13 -5.71
CA ARG A 152 -30.42 -7.12 -6.75
C ARG A 152 -31.50 -7.19 -7.84
N ARG A 153 -32.77 -6.98 -7.49
CA ARG A 153 -33.86 -6.91 -8.48
C ARG A 153 -33.84 -5.62 -9.32
N ALA A 154 -33.27 -4.53 -8.79
CA ALA A 154 -33.04 -3.30 -9.55
C ALA A 154 -31.75 -3.37 -10.39
N ALA A 155 -30.67 -3.96 -9.87
CA ALA A 155 -29.37 -4.03 -10.52
C ALA A 155 -29.28 -5.06 -11.66
N GLY A 156 -30.07 -6.14 -11.63
CA GLY A 156 -30.14 -7.11 -12.73
C GLY A 156 -30.68 -6.52 -14.04
N ARG A 157 -31.37 -5.36 -13.99
CA ARG A 157 -31.79 -4.59 -15.16
C ARG A 157 -30.84 -3.43 -15.51
N ALA A 158 -29.91 -3.07 -14.62
CA ALA A 158 -29.02 -1.91 -14.78
C ALA A 158 -27.56 -2.29 -15.10
N SER A 159 -27.15 -3.55 -14.96
CA SER A 159 -25.78 -4.00 -15.29
C SER A 159 -25.51 -4.09 -16.80
N GLY A 160 -26.53 -3.91 -17.65
CA GLY A 160 -26.36 -3.66 -19.08
C GLY A 160 -26.20 -2.17 -19.44
N ARG A 161 -26.35 -1.24 -18.47
CA ARG A 161 -26.46 0.21 -18.72
C ARG A 161 -25.46 1.07 -17.94
N ALA A 162 -24.85 0.57 -16.87
CA ALA A 162 -24.01 1.37 -15.96
C ALA A 162 -22.51 1.48 -16.34
N SER A 163 -21.96 0.57 -17.18
CA SER A 163 -20.64 0.81 -17.79
C SER A 163 -20.69 1.93 -18.83
N GLY A 164 -21.87 2.17 -19.41
CA GLY A 164 -22.17 3.36 -20.19
C GLY A 164 -21.97 4.61 -19.34
N GLY A 165 -22.72 4.75 -18.24
CA GLY A 165 -22.81 6.03 -17.52
C GLY A 165 -21.47 6.62 -17.03
N ALA A 166 -20.53 5.78 -16.59
CA ALA A 166 -19.21 6.26 -16.16
C ALA A 166 -18.29 6.63 -17.33
N PHE A 167 -18.41 5.92 -18.44
CA PHE A 167 -17.70 6.24 -19.68
C PHE A 167 -18.27 7.50 -20.34
N GLU A 168 -19.60 7.60 -20.43
CA GLU A 168 -20.33 8.75 -20.95
C GLU A 168 -20.06 10.03 -20.15
N ARG A 169 -20.00 9.95 -18.80
CA ARG A 169 -19.59 11.10 -17.98
C ARG A 169 -18.14 11.54 -18.25
N GLY A 170 -17.24 10.59 -18.49
CA GLY A 170 -15.86 10.90 -18.86
C GLY A 170 -15.75 11.53 -20.26
N ILE A 171 -16.56 11.06 -21.20
CA ILE A 171 -16.71 11.67 -22.55
C ILE A 171 -17.29 13.08 -22.44
N ALA A 172 -18.35 13.29 -21.65
CA ALA A 172 -18.95 14.60 -21.42
C ALA A 172 -17.94 15.58 -20.79
N ALA A 173 -17.20 15.13 -19.77
CA ALA A 173 -16.17 15.94 -19.12
C ALA A 173 -15.02 16.29 -20.09
N LEU A 174 -14.59 15.35 -20.93
CA LEU A 174 -13.59 15.61 -21.96
C LEU A 174 -14.09 16.59 -23.03
N ALA A 175 -15.34 16.44 -23.48
CA ALA A 175 -15.95 17.34 -24.44
C ALA A 175 -16.09 18.76 -23.88
N GLN A 176 -16.53 18.90 -22.63
CA GLN A 176 -16.61 20.18 -21.92
C GLN A 176 -15.23 20.83 -21.78
N TYR A 177 -14.24 20.07 -21.31
CA TYR A 177 -12.86 20.57 -21.19
C TYR A 177 -12.31 21.03 -22.53
N LYS A 178 -12.52 20.25 -23.60
CA LYS A 178 -12.08 20.59 -24.95
C LYS A 178 -12.79 21.85 -25.49
N ALA A 179 -14.09 21.99 -25.24
CA ALA A 179 -14.83 23.18 -25.64
C ALA A 179 -14.33 24.44 -24.91
N ARG A 180 -13.94 24.31 -23.64
CA ARG A 180 -13.42 25.40 -22.81
C ARG A 180 -11.97 25.79 -23.13
N GLU A 181 -11.12 24.80 -23.37
CA GLU A 181 -9.66 24.98 -23.46
C GLU A 181 -9.11 24.89 -24.90
N GLY A 182 -9.92 24.46 -25.86
CA GLY A 182 -9.53 24.24 -27.26
C GLY A 182 -8.58 23.05 -27.48
N LYS A 183 -8.23 22.31 -26.42
CA LYS A 183 -7.26 21.20 -26.44
C LYS A 183 -7.75 20.00 -25.64
N ALA A 184 -7.32 18.80 -26.02
CA ALA A 184 -7.60 17.54 -25.32
C ALA A 184 -6.45 17.09 -24.39
N VAL A 185 -5.43 17.93 -24.20
CA VAL A 185 -4.30 17.65 -23.30
C VAL A 185 -4.66 18.11 -21.90
N VAL A 186 -5.08 17.16 -21.06
CA VAL A 186 -5.55 17.40 -19.69
C VAL A 186 -4.44 17.09 -18.67
N PRO A 187 -4.10 18.02 -17.75
CA PRO A 187 -3.19 17.73 -16.64
C PRO A 187 -3.68 16.55 -15.79
N ARG A 188 -2.75 15.71 -15.30
CA ARG A 188 -3.10 14.48 -14.56
C ARG A 188 -4.00 14.71 -13.33
N GLY A 189 -3.82 15.84 -12.64
CA GLY A 189 -4.60 16.20 -11.45
C GLY A 189 -5.92 16.92 -11.74
N HIS A 190 -6.25 17.17 -13.01
CA HIS A 190 -7.40 17.99 -13.37
C HIS A 190 -8.72 17.30 -12.99
N VAL A 191 -9.62 18.08 -12.37
CA VAL A 191 -10.99 17.71 -12.05
C VAL A 191 -11.91 18.64 -12.83
N GLU A 192 -12.83 18.08 -13.59
CA GLU A 192 -13.83 18.82 -14.36
C GLU A 192 -15.18 18.62 -13.68
N GLU A 193 -15.86 19.73 -13.36
CA GLU A 193 -17.22 19.69 -12.79
C GLU A 193 -18.23 19.78 -13.92
N LEU A 194 -19.14 18.80 -13.98
CA LEU A 194 -20.22 18.75 -14.95
C LEU A 194 -21.41 19.59 -14.45
N PRO A 195 -22.28 20.09 -15.36
CA PRO A 195 -23.44 20.92 -14.99
C PRO A 195 -24.47 20.22 -14.12
N ASP A 196 -24.42 18.88 -14.04
CA ASP A 196 -25.26 18.06 -13.15
C ASP A 196 -24.72 18.01 -11.71
N GLY A 197 -23.65 18.75 -11.40
CA GLY A 197 -22.98 18.79 -10.10
C GLY A 197 -21.97 17.66 -9.88
N THR A 198 -21.72 16.81 -10.87
CA THR A 198 -20.76 15.70 -10.74
C THR A 198 -19.34 16.15 -11.04
N SER A 199 -18.40 15.89 -10.12
CA SER A 199 -16.98 16.10 -10.36
C SER A 199 -16.31 14.86 -10.99
N VAL A 200 -15.63 15.03 -12.11
CA VAL A 200 -14.88 13.99 -12.83
C VAL A 200 -13.38 14.28 -12.74
N ARG A 201 -12.61 13.36 -12.15
CA ARG A 201 -11.12 13.42 -12.17
C ARG A 201 -10.59 13.10 -13.57
N LEU A 202 -10.77 14.03 -14.51
CA LEU A 202 -10.56 13.83 -15.94
C LEU A 202 -9.14 13.37 -16.29
N GLY A 203 -8.11 13.94 -15.64
CA GLY A 203 -6.72 13.52 -15.87
C GLY A 203 -6.43 12.07 -15.44
N VAL A 204 -7.05 11.62 -14.35
CA VAL A 204 -6.96 10.23 -13.88
C VAL A 204 -7.77 9.29 -14.78
N TRP A 205 -8.97 9.71 -15.18
CA TRP A 205 -9.83 8.94 -16.08
C TRP A 205 -9.17 8.69 -17.43
N LEU A 206 -8.55 9.70 -18.05
CA LEU A 206 -7.80 9.55 -19.30
C LEU A 206 -6.60 8.59 -19.13
N SER A 207 -5.84 8.73 -18.03
CA SER A 207 -4.71 7.84 -17.73
C SER A 207 -5.15 6.38 -17.59
N ASN A 208 -6.31 6.12 -16.97
CA ASN A 208 -6.84 4.78 -16.77
C ASN A 208 -7.38 4.17 -18.08
N ASN A 209 -8.03 4.96 -18.92
CA ASN A 209 -8.50 4.47 -20.22
C ASN A 209 -7.33 4.20 -21.17
N ARG A 210 -6.28 5.03 -21.14
CA ARG A 210 -5.05 4.79 -21.91
C ARG A 210 -4.34 3.50 -21.47
N SER A 211 -4.18 3.27 -20.17
CA SER A 211 -3.53 2.04 -19.67
C SER A 211 -4.35 0.78 -19.92
N ARG A 212 -5.68 0.90 -19.97
CA ARG A 212 -6.62 -0.20 -20.23
C ARG A 212 -7.16 -0.21 -21.66
N ARG A 213 -6.45 0.39 -22.63
CA ARG A 213 -6.88 0.49 -24.04
C ARG A 213 -7.28 -0.87 -24.63
N ALA A 214 -6.56 -1.94 -24.28
CA ALA A 214 -6.86 -3.30 -24.74
C ALA A 214 -8.24 -3.82 -24.30
N GLY A 215 -8.82 -3.26 -23.23
CA GLY A 215 -10.16 -3.60 -22.74
C GLY A 215 -11.27 -2.68 -23.26
N LEU A 216 -10.97 -1.68 -24.10
CA LEU A 216 -11.97 -0.79 -24.68
C LEU A 216 -12.60 -1.38 -25.94
N SER A 217 -13.92 -1.28 -26.05
CA SER A 217 -14.62 -1.64 -27.28
C SER A 217 -14.18 -0.73 -28.44
N GLN A 218 -14.45 -1.16 -29.67
CA GLN A 218 -14.14 -0.35 -30.85
C GLN A 218 -14.88 1.00 -30.83
N GLY A 219 -16.19 1.00 -30.51
CA GLY A 219 -16.97 2.24 -30.42
C GLY A 219 -16.48 3.20 -29.32
N GLN A 220 -15.98 2.68 -28.20
CA GLN A 220 -15.37 3.53 -27.15
C GLN A 220 -14.06 4.18 -27.62
N ARG A 221 -13.26 3.45 -28.39
CA ARG A 221 -12.02 3.96 -28.99
C ARG A 221 -12.31 5.05 -30.02
N GLU A 222 -13.31 4.84 -30.88
CA GLU A 222 -13.76 5.83 -31.87
C GLU A 222 -14.29 7.11 -31.21
N GLN A 223 -15.05 7.01 -30.12
CA GLN A 223 -15.53 8.17 -29.36
C GLN A 223 -14.38 9.00 -28.74
N LEU A 224 -13.36 8.33 -28.20
CA LEU A 224 -12.18 8.99 -27.66
C LEU A 224 -11.33 9.63 -28.77
N ALA A 225 -11.15 8.94 -29.90
CA ALA A 225 -10.44 9.45 -31.06
C ALA A 225 -11.12 10.68 -31.65
N GLY A 226 -12.46 10.68 -31.77
CA GLY A 226 -13.25 11.84 -32.23
C GLY A 226 -13.11 13.07 -31.32
N LEU A 227 -12.74 12.89 -30.05
CA LEU A 227 -12.43 13.98 -29.14
C LEU A 227 -10.97 14.45 -29.21
N GLY A 228 -10.14 13.90 -30.10
CA GLY A 228 -8.76 14.34 -30.34
C GLY A 228 -7.73 13.64 -29.47
N LEU A 229 -7.97 12.38 -29.11
CA LEU A 229 -7.02 11.53 -28.40
C LEU A 229 -6.34 10.55 -29.37
N ASP A 230 -5.15 10.90 -29.84
CA ASP A 230 -4.42 10.15 -30.87
C ASP A 230 -4.09 8.70 -30.49
N TRP A 231 -3.97 8.42 -29.19
CA TRP A 231 -3.71 7.08 -28.67
C TRP A 231 -4.92 6.14 -28.75
N ALA A 232 -6.11 6.69 -28.97
CA ALA A 232 -7.34 5.92 -29.04
C ALA A 232 -7.62 5.33 -30.43
N VAL A 233 -6.90 5.81 -31.47
CA VAL A 233 -6.87 5.20 -32.81
C VAL A 233 -6.19 3.84 -32.76
#